data_AF-A0A5R8Y4K7-F1
#
_entry.id   AF-A0A5R8Y4K7-F1
#
_cell.length_a   1.000
_cell.length_b   1.000
_cell.length_c   1.000
_cell.angle_alpha   90.00
_cell.angle_beta   90.00
_cell.angle_gamma   90.00
#
_symmetry.space_group_name_H-M   'P 1'
#
loop_
_entity.id
_entity.type
_entity.pdbx_description
1 polymer ?
#
loop_
_entity_poly.entity_id
_entity_poly.type
_entity_poly.pdbx_seq_one_letter_code
_entity_poly.pdbx_strand_id
1 'polypeptide(L)'
;MISKELLSEVLDKDVISMSSYEENTLGYLVNEDDYYQINIYELAHKCKEWILKHKTLNVSVISISCQTEPPNICHSFVSYYCFEIKDFAKACFSGETEIETVIHACQWILDDEYKS
;
A
#
# COMPACT_ATOMS: atom_id res chain seq x y z
N MET A 1 -7.40 0.69 -4.51
CA MET A 1 -7.11 1.70 -5.55
C MET A 1 -5.94 2.54 -5.09
N ILE A 2 -4.91 2.74 -5.91
CA ILE A 2 -3.77 3.61 -5.58
C ILE A 2 -4.19 5.06 -5.80
N SER A 3 -4.04 5.90 -4.77
CA SER A 3 -4.27 7.35 -4.88
C SER A 3 -2.97 8.11 -5.19
N LYS A 4 -3.10 9.34 -5.68
CA LYS A 4 -1.92 10.21 -5.89
C LYS A 4 -1.32 10.63 -4.56
N GLU A 5 -2.15 10.80 -3.54
CA GLU A 5 -1.77 11.15 -2.17
C GLU A 5 -0.90 10.05 -1.57
N LEU A 6 -1.26 8.78 -1.77
CA LEU A 6 -0.43 7.65 -1.36
C LEU A 6 0.92 7.65 -2.08
N LEU A 7 0.92 7.91 -3.40
CA LEU A 7 2.17 8.03 -4.15
C LEU A 7 3.03 9.17 -3.62
N SER A 8 2.42 10.33 -3.35
CA SER A 8 3.13 11.49 -2.83
C SER A 8 3.82 11.17 -1.50
N GLU A 9 3.07 10.55 -0.59
CA GLU A 9 3.53 10.22 0.75
C GLU A 9 4.64 9.14 0.73
N VAL A 10 4.42 8.06 0.01
CA VAL A 10 5.37 6.92 -0.06
C VAL A 10 6.66 7.28 -0.80
N LEU A 11 6.58 8.16 -1.79
CA LEU A 11 7.73 8.58 -2.59
C LEU A 11 8.40 9.85 -2.06
N ASP A 12 7.82 10.52 -1.08
CA ASP A 12 8.24 11.83 -0.59
C ASP A 12 8.37 12.84 -1.74
N LYS A 13 7.30 12.93 -2.55
CA LYS A 13 7.21 13.77 -3.75
C LYS A 13 5.84 14.42 -3.83
N ASP A 14 5.73 15.63 -4.37
CA ASP A 14 4.42 16.23 -4.63
C ASP A 14 3.85 15.73 -5.96
N VAL A 15 3.14 14.60 -5.95
CA VAL A 15 2.55 14.02 -7.15
C VAL A 15 1.28 14.77 -7.54
N ILE A 16 1.34 15.50 -8.66
CA ILE A 16 0.22 16.31 -9.15
C ILE A 16 -0.78 15.49 -9.97
N SER A 17 -0.33 14.45 -10.67
CA SER A 17 -1.21 13.56 -11.44
C SER A 17 -0.61 12.17 -11.67
N MET A 18 -1.49 11.21 -11.98
CA MET A 18 -1.13 9.83 -12.31
C MET A 18 -1.70 9.46 -13.68
N SER A 19 -0.97 8.67 -14.46
CA SER A 19 -1.39 8.14 -15.75
C SER A 19 -1.86 6.68 -15.64
N SER A 20 -2.37 6.13 -16.74
CA SER A 20 -2.84 4.74 -16.81
C SER A 20 -1.74 3.71 -16.54
N TYR A 21 -2.17 2.53 -16.06
CA TYR A 21 -1.33 1.36 -15.85
C TYR A 21 -1.02 0.69 -17.19
N GLU A 22 0.26 0.44 -17.46
CA GLU A 22 0.70 -0.50 -18.50
C GLU A 22 1.55 -1.57 -17.86
N GLU A 23 1.17 -2.84 -18.02
CA GLU A 23 2.01 -4.01 -17.68
C GLU A 23 2.71 -3.96 -16.30
N ASN A 24 2.01 -3.48 -15.26
CA ASN A 24 2.52 -3.32 -13.87
C ASN A 24 3.34 -2.05 -13.61
N THR A 25 3.31 -1.08 -14.51
CA THR A 25 3.97 0.21 -14.35
C THR A 25 2.93 1.32 -14.22
N LEU A 26 3.11 2.18 -13.22
CA LEU A 26 2.32 3.38 -12.98
C LEU A 26 3.15 4.60 -13.34
N GLY A 27 2.65 5.41 -14.27
CA GLY A 27 3.24 6.71 -14.56
C GLY A 27 2.68 7.82 -13.66
N TYR A 28 3.51 8.79 -13.30
CA TYR A 28 3.11 9.93 -12.48
C TYR A 28 3.91 11.19 -12.81
N LEU A 29 3.31 12.36 -12.56
CA LEU A 29 3.92 13.69 -12.72
C LEU A 29 4.16 14.33 -11.36
N VAL A 30 5.35 14.92 -11.17
CA VAL A 30 5.67 15.76 -9.99
C VAL A 30 5.53 17.25 -10.32
N ASN A 31 5.72 17.62 -11.58
CA ASN A 31 5.38 18.92 -12.14
C ASN A 31 4.97 18.73 -13.62
N GLU A 32 4.72 19.83 -14.34
CA GLU A 32 4.23 19.76 -15.72
C GLU A 32 5.21 19.08 -16.71
N ASP A 33 6.51 19.06 -16.38
CA ASP A 33 7.56 18.56 -17.28
C ASP A 33 8.22 17.24 -16.80
N ASP A 34 8.09 16.90 -15.51
CA ASP A 34 8.78 15.76 -14.90
C ASP A 34 7.87 14.53 -14.79
N TYR A 35 7.94 13.68 -15.82
CA TYR A 35 7.28 12.38 -15.88
C TYR A 35 8.18 11.25 -15.37
N TYR A 36 7.62 10.46 -14.45
CA TYR A 36 8.25 9.30 -13.86
C TYR A 36 7.38 8.06 -14.00
N GLN A 37 8.01 6.91 -13.85
CA GLN A 37 7.36 5.62 -13.80
C GLN A 37 7.81 4.87 -12.56
N ILE A 38 6.89 4.12 -11.97
CA ILE A 38 7.19 3.19 -10.89
C ILE A 38 6.51 1.85 -11.16
N ASN A 39 7.27 0.79 -10.99
CA ASN A 39 6.73 -0.57 -11.06
C ASN A 39 5.93 -0.87 -9.77
N ILE A 40 4.76 -1.52 -9.86
CA ILE A 40 3.91 -1.77 -8.68
C ILE A 40 4.59 -2.62 -7.60
N TYR A 41 5.56 -3.46 -7.97
CA TYR A 41 6.34 -4.25 -7.02
C TYR A 41 7.30 -3.34 -6.25
N GLU A 42 7.91 -2.36 -6.93
CA GLU A 42 8.72 -1.32 -6.30
C GLU A 42 7.86 -0.42 -5.41
N LEU A 43 6.67 -0.03 -5.86
CA LEU A 43 5.73 0.75 -5.06
C LEU A 43 5.34 -0.01 -3.79
N ALA A 44 4.99 -1.29 -3.88
CA ALA A 44 4.68 -2.11 -2.71
C ALA A 44 5.88 -2.26 -1.75
N HIS A 45 7.10 -2.29 -2.27
CA HIS A 45 8.29 -2.27 -1.43
C HIS A 45 8.44 -0.94 -0.67
N LYS A 46 8.32 0.20 -1.38
CA LYS A 46 8.39 1.53 -0.76
C LYS A 46 7.28 1.77 0.24
N CYS A 47 6.08 1.25 -0.01
CA CYS A 47 4.97 1.22 0.93
C CYS A 47 5.36 0.55 2.27
N LYS A 48 6.03 -0.61 2.22
CA LYS A 48 6.54 -1.27 3.42
C LYS A 48 7.59 -0.42 4.13
N GLU A 49 8.52 0.18 3.39
CA GLU A 49 9.55 1.07 3.97
C GLU A 49 8.92 2.30 4.63
N TRP A 50 7.91 2.90 4.01
CA TRP A 50 7.17 4.05 4.54
C TRP A 50 6.49 3.69 5.86
N ILE A 51 5.77 2.57 5.91
CA ILE A 51 5.15 2.06 7.13
C ILE A 51 6.18 1.81 8.23
N LEU A 52 7.33 1.19 7.91
CA LEU A 52 8.38 0.91 8.90
C LEU A 52 9.05 2.18 9.43
N LYS A 53 9.06 3.26 8.64
CA LYS A 53 9.57 4.58 9.06
C LYS A 53 8.55 5.35 9.90
N HIS A 54 7.26 5.02 9.81
CA HIS A 54 6.21 5.63 10.61
C HIS A 54 6.34 5.21 12.08
N LYS A 55 7.14 5.98 12.84
CA LYS A 55 7.48 5.69 14.25
C LYS A 55 6.28 5.67 15.20
N THR A 56 5.16 6.26 14.81
CA THR A 56 3.89 6.25 15.54
C THR A 56 3.14 4.94 15.38
N LEU A 57 3.37 4.21 14.31
CA LEU A 57 2.69 2.97 14.03
C LEU A 57 3.63 1.82 14.45
N ASN A 58 3.33 1.17 15.58
CA ASN A 58 4.00 -0.08 15.97
C ASN A 58 3.54 -1.22 15.05
N VAL A 59 3.89 -1.13 13.77
CA VAL A 59 3.37 -1.97 12.70
C VAL A 59 4.23 -3.20 12.49
N SER A 60 3.63 -4.37 12.72
CA SER A 60 4.18 -5.63 12.22
C SER A 60 3.40 -6.05 10.99
N VAL A 61 4.09 -6.16 9.85
CA VAL A 61 3.55 -6.63 8.58
C VAL A 61 3.75 -8.13 8.51
N ILE A 62 2.68 -8.90 8.65
CA ILE A 62 2.72 -10.36 8.50
C ILE A 62 1.96 -10.73 7.23
N SER A 63 2.71 -11.13 6.20
CA SER A 63 2.15 -11.69 4.96
C SER A 63 1.94 -13.19 5.15
N ILE A 64 0.70 -13.66 5.04
CA ILE A 64 0.32 -15.07 5.08
C ILE A 64 -0.39 -15.39 3.77
N SER A 65 0.23 -16.22 2.94
CA SER A 65 -0.47 -16.88 1.84
C SER A 65 -1.11 -18.15 2.39
N CYS A 66 -2.44 -18.22 2.41
CA CYS A 66 -3.12 -19.49 2.66
C CYS A 66 -3.80 -19.99 1.38
N GLN A 67 -3.51 -21.24 1.04
CA GLN A 67 -4.23 -21.96 0.01
C GLN A 67 -5.50 -22.51 0.66
N THR A 68 -6.65 -21.91 0.40
CA THR A 68 -7.95 -22.46 0.82
C THR A 68 -8.51 -23.30 -0.32
N GLU A 69 -8.99 -24.52 -0.03
CA GLU A 69 -9.71 -25.33 -1.03
C GLU A 69 -11.04 -24.66 -1.42
N PRO A 70 -11.43 -24.67 -2.71
CA PRO A 70 -10.81 -25.39 -3.82
C PRO A 70 -9.49 -24.73 -4.30
N PRO A 71 -8.55 -25.51 -4.89
CA PRO A 71 -7.10 -25.23 -5.00
C PRO A 71 -6.65 -24.02 -5.84
N ASN A 72 -7.53 -23.09 -6.16
CA ASN A 72 -7.27 -22.01 -7.13
C ASN A 72 -7.42 -20.60 -6.56
N ILE A 73 -7.62 -20.44 -5.24
CA ILE A 73 -7.72 -19.11 -4.62
C ILE A 73 -6.58 -18.96 -3.62
N CYS A 74 -5.49 -18.33 -4.07
CA CYS A 74 -4.41 -17.87 -3.20
C CYS A 74 -4.83 -16.51 -2.66
N HIS A 75 -5.36 -16.47 -1.44
CA HIS A 75 -5.57 -15.19 -0.76
C HIS A 75 -4.28 -14.80 -0.05
N SER A 76 -3.73 -13.64 -0.44
CA SER A 76 -2.61 -13.04 0.26
C SER A 76 -3.17 -12.17 1.37
N PHE A 77 -3.00 -12.62 2.61
CA PHE A 77 -3.37 -11.83 3.79
C PHE A 77 -2.17 -11.02 4.24
N VAL A 78 -2.37 -9.75 4.51
CA VAL A 78 -1.38 -8.94 5.21
C VAL A 78 -2.06 -8.43 6.46
N SER A 79 -1.62 -8.95 7.60
CA SER A 79 -2.05 -8.47 8.89
C SER A 79 -1.11 -7.36 9.33
N TYR A 80 -1.70 -6.21 9.66
CA TYR A 80 -1.00 -5.08 10.25
C TYR A 80 -1.35 -5.06 11.73
N TYR A 81 -0.37 -5.36 12.58
CA TYR A 81 -0.52 -5.16 14.01
C TYR A 81 -0.26 -3.70 14.28
N CYS A 82 -1.24 -2.87 14.60
CA CYS A 82 -0.97 -1.51 15.06
C CYS A 82 -1.41 -1.41 16.53
N PHE A 83 -0.46 -1.32 17.46
CA PHE A 83 -0.75 -1.35 18.90
C PHE A 83 -1.56 -0.13 19.41
N GLU A 84 -1.64 0.94 18.63
CA GLU A 84 -2.45 2.13 18.98
C GLU A 84 -3.88 2.08 18.43
N ILE A 85 -4.17 1.19 17.49
CA ILE A 85 -5.53 0.97 16.99
C ILE A 85 -6.22 0.05 18.00
N LYS A 86 -7.08 0.64 18.84
CA LYS A 86 -7.84 -0.05 19.91
C LYS A 86 -8.70 -1.25 19.45
N ASP A 87 -8.74 -1.55 18.16
CA ASP A 87 -9.51 -2.62 17.55
C ASP A 87 -8.64 -3.46 16.61
N PHE A 88 -8.07 -4.54 17.14
CA PHE A 88 -7.27 -5.52 16.41
C PHE A 88 -7.97 -6.08 15.16
N ALA A 89 -9.31 -6.11 15.18
CA ALA A 89 -10.14 -6.59 14.08
C ALA A 89 -10.19 -5.65 12.87
N LYS A 90 -9.75 -4.38 13.00
CA LYS A 90 -9.89 -3.37 11.93
C LYS A 90 -8.74 -3.31 10.92
N ALA A 91 -7.60 -3.95 11.19
CA ALA A 91 -6.38 -3.80 10.36
C ALA A 91 -5.93 -5.08 9.64
N CYS A 92 -6.87 -5.99 9.37
CA CYS A 92 -6.62 -7.15 8.51
C CYS A 92 -7.04 -6.82 7.08
N PHE A 93 -6.07 -6.83 6.16
CA PHE A 93 -6.34 -6.66 4.73
C PHE A 93 -6.13 -7.99 4.02
N SER A 94 -7.01 -8.28 3.07
CA SER A 94 -6.92 -9.41 2.16
C SER A 94 -6.96 -8.90 0.73
N GLY A 95 -6.12 -9.47 -0.12
CA GLY A 95 -6.08 -9.19 -1.55
C GLY A 95 -5.73 -10.46 -2.33
N GLU A 96 -5.85 -10.39 -3.65
CA GLU A 96 -5.48 -11.50 -4.52
C GLU A 96 -3.96 -11.71 -4.55
N THR A 97 -3.21 -10.63 -4.32
CA THR A 97 -1.74 -10.64 -4.26
C THR A 97 -1.23 -9.86 -3.06
N GLU A 98 -0.05 -10.22 -2.55
CA GLU A 98 0.61 -9.48 -1.47
C GLU A 98 0.77 -7.99 -1.82
N ILE A 99 1.06 -7.68 -3.09
CA ILE A 99 1.24 -6.32 -3.60
C ILE A 99 -0.03 -5.51 -3.40
N GLU A 100 -1.16 -6.04 -3.85
CA GLU A 100 -2.46 -5.41 -3.70
C GLU A 100 -2.79 -5.19 -2.23
N THR A 101 -2.58 -6.21 -1.40
CA THR A 101 -2.87 -6.12 0.03
C THR A 101 -2.00 -5.08 0.74
N VAL A 102 -0.72 -4.99 0.38
CA VAL A 102 0.20 -3.96 0.91
C VAL A 102 -0.26 -2.56 0.53
N ILE A 103 -0.58 -2.36 -0.75
CA ILE A 103 -1.05 -1.07 -1.26
C ILE A 103 -2.35 -0.66 -0.58
N HIS A 104 -3.32 -1.58 -0.43
CA HIS A 104 -4.59 -1.30 0.23
C HIS A 104 -4.42 -0.91 1.70
N ALA A 105 -3.51 -1.58 2.41
CA ALA A 105 -3.24 -1.22 3.78
C ALA A 105 -2.58 0.16 3.91
N CYS A 106 -1.64 0.50 3.04
CA CYS A 106 -1.01 1.82 3.06
C CYS A 106 -2.03 2.91 2.75
N GLN A 107 -2.92 2.68 1.78
CA GLN A 107 -4.02 3.61 1.50
C GLN A 107 -4.93 3.79 2.72
N TRP A 108 -5.26 2.69 3.40
CA TRP A 108 -6.11 2.76 4.59
C TRP A 108 -5.45 3.52 5.75
N ILE A 109 -4.16 3.30 5.99
CA ILE A 109 -3.39 4.03 7.01
C ILE A 109 -3.43 5.53 6.69
N LEU A 110 -3.16 5.90 5.43
CA LEU A 110 -3.24 7.28 4.97
C LEU A 110 -4.64 7.85 5.22
N ASP A 111 -5.69 7.16 4.78
CA ASP A 111 -7.07 7.61 4.92
C ASP A 111 -7.54 7.76 6.38
N ASP A 112 -6.91 7.06 7.34
CA ASP A 112 -7.19 7.17 8.77
C ASP A 112 -6.45 8.35 9.41
N GLU A 113 -5.19 8.58 9.04
CA GLU A 113 -4.42 9.75 9.48
C GLU A 113 -5.07 11.07 9.03
N TYR A 114 -5.60 11.13 7.81
CA TYR A 114 -6.30 12.32 7.30
C TYR A 114 -7.71 12.54 7.87
N LYS A 115 -8.25 11.62 8.68
CA LYS A 115 -9.55 11.77 9.37
C LYS A 115 -9.43 12.27 10.81
N SER A 116 -8.20 12.33 11.34
CA SER A 116 -7.89 12.73 12.73
C SER A 116 -7.61 14.22 12.85
#